data_AF-A0A7Y9DQK5-F1
#
_entry.id   AF-A0A7Y9DQK5-F1
#
_cell.length_a   1.000
_cell.length_b   1.000
_cell.length_c   1.000
_cell.angle_alpha   90.00
_cell.angle_beta   90.00
_cell.angle_gamma   90.00
#
_symmetry.space_group_name_H-M   'P 1'
#
loop_
_entity.id
_entity.type
_entity.pdbx_description
1 polymer ?
#
loop_
_entity_poly.entity_id
_entity_poly.type
_entity_poly.pdbx_seq_one_letter_code
_entity_poly.pdbx_strand_id
1 'polypeptide(L)'
;MTPPRRGPIKADELLAQLANDPEYQARIAERDRRIEQAAARRTAEAQPVLDDLHSAGIEIKSLWLLDWARRPYPEALPILFKHFRGGERSDEILGLLARLLKQPYSPELWVEFRDRYKAAPPGSQLSEGLAEALDKLAKKAHFEDLKSLIADPANGPSRILLLGTAVRVGRDEGRAFLAGFRDDPVLGKEATLRSRPRK
;
A
#
# COMPACT_ATOMS: atom_id res chain seq x y z
N MET A 1 48.65 -15.40 -8.93
CA MET A 1 47.95 -15.48 -10.24
C MET A 1 46.50 -15.11 -10.03
N THR A 2 46.08 -13.95 -10.52
CA THR A 2 44.68 -13.50 -10.47
C THR A 2 43.90 -14.24 -11.55
N PRO A 3 42.73 -14.85 -11.25
CA PRO A 3 41.97 -15.55 -12.28
C PRO A 3 41.53 -14.55 -13.38
N PRO A 4 41.57 -14.96 -14.66
CA PRO A 4 41.20 -14.08 -15.77
C PRO A 4 39.74 -13.63 -15.65
N ARG A 5 39.48 -12.37 -15.98
CA ARG A 5 38.11 -11.81 -16.01
C ARG A 5 37.27 -12.59 -17.01
N ARG A 6 36.15 -13.17 -16.56
CA ARG A 6 35.16 -13.84 -17.41
C ARG A 6 34.62 -12.83 -18.45
N GLY A 7 34.69 -13.19 -19.73
CA GLY A 7 34.07 -12.42 -20.82
C GLY A 7 32.54 -12.37 -20.69
N PRO A 8 31.85 -11.54 -21.52
CA PRO A 8 30.40 -11.44 -21.47
C PRO A 8 29.75 -12.79 -21.80
N ILE A 9 28.94 -13.30 -20.88
CA ILE A 9 28.12 -14.52 -21.03
C ILE A 9 26.80 -14.15 -21.71
N LYS A 10 26.31 -14.99 -22.63
CA LYS A 10 25.00 -14.81 -23.25
C LYS A 10 23.86 -15.20 -22.29
N ALA A 11 22.68 -14.62 -22.45
CA ALA A 11 21.56 -14.84 -21.54
C ALA A 11 21.12 -16.31 -21.44
N ASP A 12 21.16 -17.05 -22.55
CA ASP A 12 20.88 -18.49 -22.64
C ASP A 12 21.94 -19.34 -21.91
N GLU A 13 23.22 -19.03 -22.10
CA GLU A 13 24.33 -19.67 -21.37
C GLU A 13 24.25 -19.41 -19.87
N LEU A 14 23.86 -18.20 -19.45
CA LEU A 14 23.63 -17.86 -18.04
C LEU A 14 22.44 -18.64 -17.47
N LEU A 15 21.31 -18.71 -18.18
CA LEU A 15 20.15 -19.48 -17.75
C LEU A 15 20.47 -20.98 -17.62
N ALA A 16 21.26 -21.54 -18.53
CA ALA A 16 21.72 -22.92 -18.45
C ALA A 16 22.66 -23.17 -17.26
N GLN A 17 23.52 -22.21 -16.93
CA GLN A 17 24.35 -22.28 -15.70
C GLN A 17 23.49 -22.24 -14.44
N LEU A 18 22.52 -21.32 -14.38
CA LEU A 18 21.61 -21.19 -13.24
C LEU A 18 20.69 -22.42 -13.08
N ALA A 19 20.26 -23.04 -14.18
CA ALA A 19 19.48 -24.28 -14.16
C ALA A 19 20.23 -25.44 -13.49
N ASN A 20 21.56 -25.49 -13.65
CA ASN A 20 22.41 -26.54 -13.13
C ASN A 20 23.10 -26.18 -11.78
N ASP A 21 22.89 -24.96 -11.28
CA ASP A 21 23.40 -24.51 -9.97
C ASP A 21 22.45 -24.93 -8.84
N PRO A 22 22.82 -25.92 -8.00
CA PRO A 22 21.94 -26.41 -6.95
C PRO A 22 21.60 -25.36 -5.88
N GLU A 23 22.52 -24.43 -5.59
CA GLU A 23 22.29 -23.36 -4.60
C GLU A 23 21.33 -22.31 -5.15
N TYR A 24 21.43 -21.99 -6.45
CA TYR A 24 20.44 -21.13 -7.10
C TYR A 24 19.06 -21.79 -7.13
N GLN A 25 18.96 -23.05 -7.56
CA GLN A 25 17.68 -23.77 -7.60
C GLN A 25 17.05 -23.90 -6.21
N ALA A 26 17.84 -24.20 -5.18
CA ALA A 26 17.35 -24.26 -3.80
C ALA A 26 16.81 -22.89 -3.32
N ARG A 27 17.48 -21.78 -3.65
CA ARG A 27 17.00 -20.42 -3.32
C ARG A 27 15.70 -20.07 -4.04
N ILE A 28 15.57 -20.45 -5.31
CA ILE A 28 14.33 -20.23 -6.08
C ILE A 28 13.19 -21.07 -5.49
N ALA A 29 13.42 -22.36 -5.23
CA ALA A 29 12.41 -23.24 -4.65
C ALA A 29 11.93 -22.76 -3.26
N GLU A 30 12.85 -22.30 -2.41
CA GLU A 30 12.50 -21.72 -1.10
C GLU A 30 11.69 -20.43 -1.24
N ARG A 31 12.08 -19.54 -2.15
CA ARG A 31 11.33 -18.31 -2.43
C ARG A 31 9.92 -18.65 -2.93
N ASP A 32 9.80 -19.58 -3.87
CA ASP A 32 8.52 -19.94 -4.48
C ASP A 32 7.60 -20.59 -3.44
N ARG A 33 8.13 -21.47 -2.56
CA ARG A 33 7.41 -22.00 -1.40
C ARG A 33 6.91 -20.91 -0.46
N ARG A 34 7.72 -19.89 -0.16
CA ARG A 34 7.31 -18.75 0.68
C ARG A 34 6.18 -17.96 0.04
N ILE A 35 6.26 -17.72 -1.27
CA ILE A 35 5.21 -17.01 -2.03
C ILE A 35 3.91 -17.81 -2.00
N GLU A 36 3.98 -19.12 -2.22
CA GLU A 36 2.82 -20.01 -2.21
C GLU A 36 2.17 -20.07 -0.81
N GLN A 37 2.97 -20.24 0.24
CA GLN A 37 2.47 -20.22 1.62
C GLN A 37 1.83 -18.89 2.00
N ALA A 38 2.43 -17.77 1.60
CA ALA A 38 1.83 -16.45 1.82
C ALA A 38 0.51 -16.30 1.05
N ALA A 39 0.44 -16.78 -0.20
CA ALA A 39 -0.78 -16.76 -0.99
C ALA A 39 -1.89 -17.61 -0.35
N ALA A 40 -1.57 -18.83 0.11
CA ALA A 40 -2.53 -19.69 0.78
C ALA A 40 -3.07 -19.06 2.08
N ARG A 41 -2.19 -18.48 2.91
CA ARG A 41 -2.58 -17.76 4.14
C ARG A 41 -3.53 -16.60 3.83
N ARG A 42 -3.18 -15.77 2.84
CA ARG A 42 -4.03 -14.66 2.39
C ARG A 42 -5.41 -15.12 1.95
N THR A 43 -5.47 -16.17 1.13
CA THR A 43 -6.74 -16.71 0.65
C THR A 43 -7.59 -17.19 1.81
N ALA A 44 -7.01 -17.96 2.74
CA ALA A 44 -7.71 -18.43 3.93
C ALA A 44 -8.23 -17.28 4.80
N GLU A 45 -7.43 -16.22 4.96
CA GLU A 45 -7.81 -15.07 5.77
C GLU A 45 -8.87 -14.18 5.08
N ALA A 46 -8.82 -14.06 3.75
CA ALA A 46 -9.82 -13.33 2.97
C ALA A 46 -11.16 -14.07 2.89
N GLN A 47 -11.16 -15.41 3.04
CA GLN A 47 -12.34 -16.25 2.83
C GLN A 47 -13.58 -15.80 3.63
N PRO A 48 -13.50 -15.48 4.94
CA PRO A 48 -14.68 -15.05 5.68
C PRO A 48 -15.27 -13.73 5.17
N VAL A 49 -14.46 -12.87 4.53
CA VAL A 49 -14.96 -11.65 3.89
C VAL A 49 -15.74 -12.00 2.63
N LEU A 50 -15.22 -12.94 1.84
CA LEU A 50 -15.89 -13.43 0.63
C LEU A 50 -17.20 -14.12 0.97
N ASP A 51 -17.24 -14.94 2.02
CA ASP A 51 -18.44 -15.64 2.48
C ASP A 51 -19.54 -14.65 2.91
N ASP A 52 -19.19 -13.61 3.67
CA ASP A 52 -20.14 -12.56 4.08
C ASP A 52 -20.63 -11.75 2.86
N LEU A 53 -19.77 -11.49 1.88
CA LEU A 53 -20.16 -10.83 0.61
C LEU A 53 -21.08 -11.70 -0.24
N HIS A 54 -20.79 -13.00 -0.39
CA HIS A 54 -21.65 -13.97 -1.09
C HIS A 54 -23.01 -14.09 -0.40
N SER A 55 -23.03 -14.14 0.92
CA SER A 55 -24.28 -14.19 1.70
C SER A 55 -25.16 -12.95 1.51
N ALA A 56 -24.56 -11.81 1.13
CA ALA A 56 -25.26 -10.59 0.75
C ALA A 56 -25.58 -10.48 -0.76
N GLY A 57 -25.31 -11.53 -1.54
CA GLY A 57 -25.55 -11.58 -2.99
C GLY A 57 -24.47 -10.92 -3.85
N ILE A 58 -23.29 -10.63 -3.28
CA ILE A 58 -22.18 -9.98 -3.99
C ILE A 58 -21.19 -11.04 -4.46
N GLU A 59 -21.39 -11.51 -5.69
CA GLU A 59 -20.59 -12.60 -6.29
C GLU A 59 -19.21 -12.13 -6.77
N ILE A 60 -18.19 -12.28 -5.92
CA ILE A 60 -16.80 -12.03 -6.29
C ILE A 60 -15.88 -13.20 -5.92
N LYS A 61 -14.88 -13.48 -6.75
CA LYS A 61 -13.94 -14.59 -6.53
C LYS A 61 -12.70 -14.19 -5.73
N SER A 62 -12.48 -12.89 -5.54
CA SER A 62 -11.26 -12.37 -4.93
C SER A 62 -11.45 -10.91 -4.53
N LEU A 63 -11.01 -10.57 -3.31
CA LEU A 63 -10.99 -9.18 -2.83
C LEU A 63 -10.06 -8.29 -3.67
N TRP A 64 -8.99 -8.86 -4.25
CA TRP A 64 -8.08 -8.13 -5.14
C TRP A 64 -8.73 -7.74 -6.48
N LEU A 65 -9.74 -8.50 -6.94
CA LEU A 65 -10.51 -8.12 -8.11
C LEU A 65 -11.47 -6.96 -7.82
N LEU A 66 -11.89 -6.79 -6.56
CA LEU A 66 -12.80 -5.72 -6.16
C LEU A 66 -12.09 -4.36 -6.21
N ASP A 67 -10.79 -4.27 -5.91
CA ASP A 67 -10.01 -3.04 -6.07
C ASP A 67 -9.86 -2.65 -7.57
N TRP A 68 -9.85 -3.64 -8.47
CA TRP A 68 -9.79 -3.42 -9.92
C TRP A 68 -11.14 -3.12 -10.57
N ALA A 69 -12.23 -3.51 -9.91
CA ALA A 69 -13.57 -3.20 -10.38
C ALA A 69 -13.76 -1.68 -10.33
N ARG A 70 -13.67 -1.02 -11.50
CA ARG A 70 -13.86 0.43 -11.67
C ARG A 70 -15.26 0.94 -11.31
N ARG A 71 -16.10 0.10 -10.70
CA ARG A 71 -17.47 0.40 -10.31
C ARG A 71 -17.55 0.46 -8.78
N PRO A 72 -18.24 1.47 -8.21
CA PRO A 72 -18.54 1.48 -6.78
C PRO A 72 -19.33 0.23 -6.36
N TYR A 73 -19.09 -0.23 -5.14
CA TYR A 73 -19.76 -1.36 -4.50
C TYR A 73 -20.35 -0.94 -3.14
N PRO A 74 -21.32 0.00 -3.11
CA PRO A 74 -21.86 0.54 -1.85
C PRO A 74 -22.45 -0.55 -0.95
N GLU A 75 -23.05 -1.59 -1.53
CA GLU A 75 -23.58 -2.76 -0.83
C GLU A 75 -22.51 -3.59 -0.11
N ALA A 76 -21.26 -3.56 -0.57
CA ALA A 76 -20.15 -4.25 0.07
C ALA A 76 -19.57 -3.46 1.26
N LEU A 77 -19.77 -2.14 1.31
CA LEU A 77 -19.12 -1.27 2.30
C LEU A 77 -19.42 -1.67 3.75
N PRO A 78 -20.68 -1.94 4.16
CA PRO A 78 -20.95 -2.35 5.54
C PRO A 78 -20.21 -3.63 5.94
N ILE A 79 -20.09 -4.58 5.02
CA ILE A 79 -19.43 -5.88 5.23
C ILE A 79 -17.92 -5.68 5.33
N LEU A 80 -17.32 -4.98 4.36
CA LEU A 80 -15.89 -4.66 4.38
C LEU A 80 -15.51 -3.90 5.66
N PHE A 81 -16.40 -3.02 6.12
CA PHE A 81 -16.19 -2.22 7.32
C PHE A 81 -16.27 -3.05 8.60
N LYS A 82 -17.24 -3.98 8.70
CA LYS A 82 -17.32 -4.97 9.78
C LYS A 82 -16.00 -5.74 9.89
N HIS A 83 -15.47 -6.23 8.77
CA HIS A 83 -14.22 -7.00 8.78
C HIS A 83 -12.98 -6.15 9.08
N PHE A 84 -12.96 -4.88 8.64
CA PHE A 84 -11.87 -3.97 8.96
C PHE A 84 -11.81 -3.66 10.45
N ARG A 85 -12.97 -3.55 11.12
CA ARG A 85 -13.05 -3.29 12.56
C ARG A 85 -12.75 -4.49 13.45
N GLY A 86 -12.91 -5.71 12.94
CA GLY A 86 -12.73 -6.96 13.69
C GLY A 86 -11.34 -7.21 14.26
N GLY A 87 -10.30 -6.49 13.84
CA GLY A 87 -8.98 -6.43 14.50
C GLY A 87 -8.09 -7.69 14.42
N GLU A 88 -8.66 -8.89 14.28
CA GLU A 88 -7.93 -10.17 14.29
C GLU A 88 -7.29 -10.55 12.95
N ARG A 89 -7.03 -9.56 12.09
CA ARG A 89 -6.56 -9.76 10.72
C ARG A 89 -5.12 -9.28 10.56
N SER A 90 -4.39 -9.92 9.65
CA SER A 90 -3.04 -9.50 9.27
C SER A 90 -3.05 -8.10 8.67
N ASP A 91 -1.92 -7.41 8.79
CA ASP A 91 -1.72 -6.10 8.17
C ASP A 91 -1.98 -6.11 6.66
N GLU A 92 -1.74 -7.25 6.01
CA GLU A 92 -1.97 -7.42 4.58
C GLU A 92 -3.46 -7.37 4.22
N ILE A 93 -4.30 -8.12 4.94
CA ILE A 93 -5.75 -8.09 4.72
C ILE A 93 -6.35 -6.77 5.20
N LEU A 94 -5.92 -6.23 6.35
CA LEU A 94 -6.40 -4.93 6.82
C LEU A 94 -6.02 -3.80 5.86
N GLY A 95 -4.80 -3.84 5.31
CA GLY A 95 -4.35 -2.91 4.28
C GLY A 95 -5.16 -3.01 2.99
N LEU A 96 -5.51 -4.22 2.55
CA LEU A 96 -6.41 -4.42 1.42
C LEU A 96 -7.81 -3.85 1.71
N LEU A 97 -8.38 -4.15 2.87
CA LEU A 97 -9.70 -3.63 3.27
C LEU A 97 -9.70 -2.10 3.34
N ALA A 98 -8.65 -1.47 3.87
CA ALA A 98 -8.49 -0.01 3.86
C ALA A 98 -8.53 0.55 2.43
N ARG A 99 -7.86 -0.11 1.48
CA ARG A 99 -7.88 0.30 0.06
C ARG A 99 -9.26 0.14 -0.57
N LEU A 100 -10.01 -0.91 -0.24
CA LEU A 100 -11.37 -1.11 -0.76
C LEU A 100 -12.37 -0.08 -0.18
N LEU A 101 -12.17 0.30 1.08
CA LEU A 101 -12.99 1.28 1.78
C LEU A 101 -12.71 2.74 1.39
N LYS A 102 -11.74 3.03 0.50
CA LYS A 102 -11.37 4.39 0.04
C LYS A 102 -12.41 5.04 -0.90
N GLN A 103 -13.70 4.84 -0.63
CA GLN A 103 -14.79 5.35 -1.45
C GLN A 103 -15.19 6.78 -1.05
N PRO A 104 -15.66 7.63 -1.99
CA PRO A 104 -15.96 9.05 -1.74
C PRO A 104 -17.03 9.32 -0.67
N TYR A 105 -17.80 8.30 -0.28
CA TYR A 105 -18.99 8.42 0.56
C TYR A 105 -18.75 8.16 2.05
N SER A 106 -17.50 7.98 2.49
CA SER A 106 -17.21 7.64 3.88
C SER A 106 -16.27 8.64 4.57
N PRO A 107 -16.61 9.95 4.59
CA PRO A 107 -15.81 10.98 5.26
C PRO A 107 -15.66 10.74 6.77
N GLU A 108 -16.62 10.05 7.39
CA GLU A 108 -16.58 9.63 8.80
C GLU A 108 -15.42 8.69 9.11
N LEU A 109 -14.85 8.03 8.10
CA LEU A 109 -13.71 7.14 8.28
C LEU A 109 -12.39 7.87 8.42
N TRP A 110 -12.35 9.19 8.17
CA TRP A 110 -11.12 9.98 8.28
C TRP A 110 -10.44 9.77 9.64
N VAL A 111 -11.20 9.96 10.73
CA VAL A 111 -10.67 9.88 12.09
C VAL A 111 -10.17 8.47 12.39
N GLU A 112 -10.96 7.45 12.08
CA GLU A 112 -10.58 6.05 12.31
C GLU A 112 -9.35 5.63 11.50
N PHE A 113 -9.26 6.02 10.23
CA PHE A 113 -8.11 5.70 9.38
C PHE A 113 -6.87 6.47 9.81
N ARG A 114 -7.00 7.73 10.20
CA ARG A 114 -5.88 8.53 10.71
C ARG A 114 -5.30 7.91 11.97
N ASP A 115 -6.16 7.53 12.92
CA ASP A 115 -5.71 7.01 14.21
C ASP A 115 -5.09 5.62 14.05
N ARG A 116 -5.67 4.76 13.20
CA ARG A 116 -5.05 3.49 12.84
C ARG A 116 -3.77 3.65 12.04
N TYR A 117 -3.65 4.67 11.19
CA TYR A 117 -2.43 4.92 10.42
C TYR A 117 -1.26 5.25 11.34
N LYS A 118 -1.50 6.10 12.35
CA LYS A 118 -0.51 6.42 13.39
C LYS A 118 -0.11 5.22 14.24
N ALA A 119 -1.01 4.25 14.42
CA ALA A 119 -0.77 3.04 15.21
C ALA A 119 -0.19 1.87 14.38
N ALA A 120 -0.28 1.93 13.05
CA ALA A 120 0.13 0.84 12.18
C ALA A 120 1.67 0.70 12.16
N PRO A 121 2.22 -0.53 12.07
CA PRO A 121 3.65 -0.71 11.93
C PRO A 121 4.18 0.00 10.67
N PRO A 122 5.26 0.80 10.76
CA PRO A 122 5.76 1.57 9.62
C PRO A 122 6.27 0.64 8.51
N GLY A 123 5.84 0.89 7.27
CA GLY A 123 6.19 0.06 6.11
C GLY A 123 5.39 -1.25 6.01
N SER A 124 4.39 -1.46 6.89
CA SER A 124 3.42 -2.54 6.73
C SER A 124 2.43 -2.25 5.60
N GLN A 125 1.83 -3.31 5.07
CA GLN A 125 0.73 -3.21 4.12
C GLN A 125 -0.49 -2.45 4.68
N LEU A 126 -0.69 -2.51 6.00
CA LEU A 126 -1.72 -1.74 6.68
C LEU A 126 -1.42 -0.25 6.60
N SER A 127 -0.20 0.17 6.95
CA SER A 127 0.20 1.58 6.89
C SER A 127 0.09 2.13 5.45
N GLU A 128 0.48 1.35 4.44
CA GLU A 128 0.35 1.74 3.04
C GLU A 128 -1.11 1.85 2.59
N GLY A 129 -1.94 0.85 2.89
CA GLY A 129 -3.36 0.86 2.54
C GLY A 129 -4.13 2.00 3.20
N LEU A 130 -3.81 2.31 4.46
CA LEU A 130 -4.37 3.45 5.18
C LEU A 130 -3.91 4.80 4.61
N ALA A 131 -2.63 4.94 4.26
CA ALA A 131 -2.12 6.15 3.62
C ALA A 131 -2.79 6.39 2.25
N GLU A 132 -3.01 5.35 1.44
CA GLU A 132 -3.80 5.46 0.21
C GLU A 132 -5.26 5.87 0.48
N ALA A 133 -5.88 5.30 1.53
CA ALA A 133 -7.25 5.64 1.87
C ALA A 133 -7.38 7.10 2.34
N LEU A 134 -6.45 7.56 3.18
CA LEU A 134 -6.35 8.95 3.61
C LEU A 134 -6.09 9.89 2.43
N ASP A 135 -5.21 9.53 1.48
CA ASP A 135 -4.99 10.28 0.24
C ASP A 135 -6.32 10.51 -0.50
N LYS A 136 -7.19 9.51 -0.60
CA LYS A 136 -8.49 9.65 -1.27
C LYS A 136 -9.53 10.42 -0.47
N LEU A 137 -9.62 10.17 0.84
CA LEU A 137 -10.65 10.78 1.69
C LEU A 137 -10.35 12.24 2.05
N ALA A 138 -9.10 12.70 1.94
CA ALA A 138 -8.73 14.02 2.42
C ALA A 138 -9.45 15.16 1.69
N LYS A 139 -9.98 16.08 2.50
CA LYS A 139 -10.59 17.36 2.11
C LYS A 139 -9.77 18.52 2.67
N LYS A 140 -10.09 19.76 2.27
CA LYS A 140 -9.40 20.97 2.75
C LYS A 140 -9.37 21.06 4.28
N ALA A 141 -10.44 20.65 4.96
CA ALA A 141 -10.52 20.65 6.43
C ALA A 141 -9.46 19.76 7.11
N HIS A 142 -8.87 18.81 6.38
CA HIS A 142 -7.90 17.85 6.91
C HIS A 142 -6.44 18.26 6.65
N PHE A 143 -6.20 19.48 6.15
CA PHE A 143 -4.87 19.87 5.71
C PHE A 143 -3.84 19.91 6.86
N GLU A 144 -4.23 20.39 8.03
CA GLU A 144 -3.33 20.38 9.20
C GLU A 144 -3.05 18.95 9.68
N ASP A 145 -4.05 18.07 9.70
CA ASP A 145 -3.84 16.64 10.00
C ASP A 145 -2.84 16.02 9.01
N LEU A 146 -2.97 16.29 7.71
CA LEU A 146 -2.02 15.81 6.69
C LEU A 146 -0.60 16.31 6.94
N LYS A 147 -0.43 17.58 7.32
CA LYS A 147 0.88 18.14 7.65
C LYS A 147 1.50 17.39 8.83
N SER A 148 0.72 17.14 9.88
CA SER A 148 1.19 16.35 11.03
C SER A 148 1.58 14.92 10.65
N LEU A 149 0.76 14.24 9.84
CA LEU A 149 1.05 12.86 9.39
C LEU A 149 2.32 12.79 8.54
N ILE A 150 2.52 13.74 7.63
CA ILE A 150 3.70 13.81 6.75
C ILE A 150 4.96 14.14 7.54
N ALA A 151 4.87 15.07 8.51
CA ALA A 151 6.01 15.53 9.27
C ALA A 151 6.54 14.51 10.27
N ASP A 152 5.69 13.58 10.73
CA ASP A 152 6.07 12.60 11.75
C ASP A 152 6.78 11.38 11.13
N PRO A 153 8.10 11.20 11.33
CA PRO A 153 8.86 10.09 10.75
C PRO A 153 8.45 8.71 11.29
N ALA A 154 7.74 8.63 12.43
CA ALA A 154 7.26 7.37 12.98
C ALA A 154 6.25 6.67 12.05
N ASN A 155 5.55 7.44 11.20
CA ASN A 155 4.65 6.89 10.18
C ASN A 155 5.40 6.23 9.00
N GLY A 156 6.74 6.29 8.97
CA GLY A 156 7.56 5.54 8.04
C GLY A 156 7.48 6.00 6.59
N PRO A 157 7.75 5.11 5.62
CA PRO A 157 7.89 5.49 4.22
C PRO A 157 6.55 5.79 3.52
N SER A 158 5.43 5.24 4.00
CA SER A 158 4.11 5.43 3.40
C SER A 158 3.62 6.89 3.42
N ARG A 159 4.25 7.75 4.23
CA ARG A 159 4.07 9.23 4.23
C ARG A 159 4.19 9.84 2.82
N ILE A 160 5.00 9.23 1.94
CA ILE A 160 5.18 9.65 0.55
C ILE A 160 3.86 9.69 -0.24
N LEU A 161 2.91 8.81 0.10
CA LEU A 161 1.61 8.72 -0.56
C LEU A 161 0.71 9.93 -0.25
N LEU A 162 0.94 10.62 0.88
CA LEU A 162 0.14 11.76 1.32
C LEU A 162 0.58 13.09 0.67
N LEU A 163 1.81 13.16 0.14
CA LEU A 163 2.38 14.43 -0.38
C LEU A 163 1.54 15.02 -1.52
N GLY A 164 1.08 14.15 -2.43
CA GLY A 164 0.23 14.59 -3.55
C GLY A 164 -1.07 15.23 -3.09
N THR A 165 -1.65 14.66 -2.05
CA THR A 165 -2.89 15.16 -1.48
C THR A 165 -2.70 16.43 -0.65
N ALA A 166 -1.59 16.59 0.07
CA ALA A 166 -1.24 17.85 0.73
C ALA A 166 -1.21 19.03 -0.28
N VAL A 167 -0.61 18.83 -1.47
CA VAL A 167 -0.63 19.84 -2.54
C VAL A 167 -2.03 20.03 -3.12
N ARG A 168 -2.80 18.94 -3.30
CA ARG A 168 -4.15 19.01 -3.85
C ARG A 168 -5.09 19.84 -2.95
N VAL A 169 -5.06 19.62 -1.64
CA VAL A 169 -5.99 20.26 -0.69
C VAL A 169 -5.48 21.61 -0.17
N GLY A 170 -4.16 21.74 0.05
CA GLY A 170 -3.52 22.95 0.56
C GLY A 170 -3.02 23.93 -0.52
N ARG A 171 -3.03 23.53 -1.80
CA ARG A 171 -2.58 24.37 -2.93
C ARG A 171 -1.15 24.90 -2.72
N ASP A 172 -0.95 26.21 -2.82
CA ASP A 172 0.37 26.84 -2.68
C ASP A 172 0.96 26.65 -1.28
N GLU A 173 0.11 26.65 -0.25
CA GLU A 173 0.54 26.32 1.10
C GLU A 173 1.04 24.87 1.19
N GLY A 174 0.35 23.93 0.53
CA GLY A 174 0.80 22.55 0.40
C GLY A 174 2.16 22.43 -0.29
N ARG A 175 2.39 23.21 -1.36
CA ARG A 175 3.70 23.23 -2.04
C ARG A 175 4.81 23.82 -1.17
N ALA A 176 4.51 24.91 -0.47
CA ALA A 176 5.45 25.55 0.45
C ALA A 176 5.82 24.62 1.60
N PHE A 177 4.84 23.93 2.19
CA PHE A 177 5.05 22.90 3.20
C PHE A 177 5.98 21.79 2.69
N LEU A 178 5.72 21.25 1.49
CA LEU A 178 6.56 20.20 0.92
C LEU A 178 7.99 20.65 0.61
N ALA A 179 8.24 21.94 0.40
CA ALA A 179 9.60 22.44 0.16
C ALA A 179 10.54 22.21 1.36
N GLY A 180 9.99 22.08 2.58
CA GLY A 180 10.75 21.76 3.78
C GLY A 180 11.28 20.31 3.85
N PHE A 181 10.81 19.41 2.98
CA PHE A 181 11.16 17.98 2.99
C PHE A 181 12.09 17.58 1.85
N ARG A 182 12.70 18.51 1.13
CA ARG A 182 13.55 18.21 -0.06
C ARG A 182 14.76 17.34 0.26
N ASP A 183 15.27 17.47 1.48
CA ASP A 183 16.42 16.70 1.97
C ASP A 183 16.01 15.52 2.87
N ASP A 184 14.70 15.25 3.02
CA ASP A 184 14.22 14.07 3.74
C ASP A 184 14.65 12.80 2.98
N PRO A 185 15.27 11.80 3.65
CA PRO A 185 15.81 10.62 3.00
C PRO A 185 14.76 9.74 2.31
N VAL A 186 13.50 9.85 2.71
CA VAL A 186 12.36 9.13 2.13
C VAL A 186 11.58 10.04 1.18
N LEU A 187 11.25 11.26 1.62
CA LEU A 187 10.31 12.14 0.93
C LEU A 187 11.00 13.04 -0.10
N GLY A 188 12.32 13.25 0.00
CA GLY A 188 13.04 14.31 -0.70
C GLY A 188 12.83 14.36 -2.21
N LYS A 189 12.92 13.20 -2.87
CA LYS A 189 12.69 13.08 -4.32
C LYS A 189 11.29 13.55 -4.70
N GLU A 190 10.27 13.05 -4.01
CA GLU A 190 8.87 13.31 -4.34
C GLU A 190 8.43 14.72 -3.90
N ALA A 191 8.90 15.18 -2.73
CA ALA A 191 8.69 16.52 -2.22
C ALA A 191 9.29 17.59 -3.15
N THR A 192 10.47 17.34 -3.71
CA THR A 192 11.10 18.21 -4.73
C THR A 192 10.24 18.30 -5.99
N LEU A 193 9.72 17.17 -6.49
CA LEU A 193 8.87 17.15 -7.67
C LEU A 193 7.55 17.90 -7.45
N ARG A 194 6.92 17.71 -6.29
CA ARG A 194 5.58 18.23 -5.98
C ARG A 194 5.54 19.67 -5.47
N SER A 195 6.62 20.16 -4.86
CA SER A 195 6.72 21.55 -4.37
C SER A 195 6.88 22.58 -5.51
N ARG A 196 7.17 22.15 -6.74
CA ARG A 196 7.25 23.05 -7.90
C ARG A 196 5.87 23.50 -8.36
N PRO A 197 5.68 24.76 -8.80
CA PRO A 197 4.43 25.21 -9.41
C PRO A 197 4.11 24.35 -10.65
N ARG A 198 2.81 24.14 -10.93
CA ARG A 198 2.42 23.65 -12.26
C ARG A 198 2.59 24.80 -13.24
N LYS A 199 3.36 24.56 -14.31
CA LYS A 199 3.40 25.46 -15.48
C LYS A 199 2.03 25.50 -16.14
#